data_AF-A0A2E5U5I6-F1
#
_entry.id   AF-A0A2E5U5I6-F1
#
_cell.length_a   1.000
_cell.length_b   1.000
_cell.length_c   1.000
_cell.angle_alpha   90.00
_cell.angle_beta   90.00
_cell.angle_gamma   90.00
#
_symmetry.space_group_name_H-M   'P 1'
#
loop_
_entity.id
_entity.type
_entity.pdbx_description
1 polymer ?
#
loop_
_entity_poly.entity_id
_entity_poly.type
_entity_poly.pdbx_seq_one_letter_code
_entity_poly.pdbx_strand_id
1 'polypeptide(L)'
;MNKNRTLKFVFLVLFFGCVFSTAFSIFVGMLVPDGVVKDFFILTKSFGFGQSANNWYEFGPIRFKLGFFFDISILSIVGFFISWYLLRYFK
;
A
#
# COMPACT_ATOMS: atom_id res chain seq x y z
N MET A 1 -26.63 8.38 -16.89
CA MET A 1 -25.60 9.41 -17.16
C MET A 1 -24.56 9.33 -16.07
N ASN A 2 -23.29 8.92 -16.20
CA ASN A 2 -22.40 8.64 -17.33
C ASN A 2 -21.59 7.37 -16.96
N LYS A 3 -21.71 6.30 -17.76
CA LYS A 3 -21.29 4.92 -17.41
C LYS A 3 -19.81 4.65 -17.71
N ASN A 4 -18.99 5.70 -17.65
CA ASN A 4 -17.56 5.67 -17.91
C ASN A 4 -16.83 6.39 -16.76
N ARG A 5 -16.94 5.89 -15.53
CA ARG A 5 -15.95 6.26 -14.51
C ARG A 5 -14.63 5.70 -15.01
N THR A 6 -13.76 6.58 -15.50
CA THR A 6 -12.43 6.23 -15.99
C THR A 6 -11.77 5.32 -14.95
N LEU A 7 -11.33 4.13 -15.34
CA LEU A 7 -10.64 3.18 -14.43
C LEU A 7 -9.52 3.87 -13.64
N LYS A 8 -8.90 4.90 -14.22
CA LYS A 8 -7.94 5.81 -13.58
C LYS A 8 -8.47 6.47 -12.31
N PHE A 9 -9.72 6.92 -12.27
CA PHE A 9 -10.34 7.54 -11.10
C PHE A 9 -10.55 6.54 -9.96
N VAL A 10 -11.03 5.34 -10.28
CA VAL A 10 -11.20 4.26 -9.30
C VAL A 10 -9.85 3.85 -8.71
N PHE A 11 -8.85 3.67 -9.57
CA PHE A 11 -7.49 3.36 -9.14
C PHE A 11 -6.90 4.45 -8.26
N LEU A 12 -7.11 5.73 -8.60
CA LEU A 12 -6.62 6.86 -7.82
C LEU A 12 -7.25 6.90 -6.42
N VAL A 13 -8.57 6.72 -6.30
CA VAL A 13 -9.26 6.70 -4.99
C VAL A 13 -8.80 5.52 -4.13
N LEU A 14 -8.59 4.35 -4.72
CA LEU A 14 -8.03 3.18 -4.01
C LEU A 14 -6.59 3.43 -3.56
N PHE A 15 -5.76 4.01 -4.43
CA PHE A 15 -4.37 4.33 -4.12
C PHE A 15 -4.26 5.34 -2.96
N PHE A 16 -5.01 6.44 -3.03
CA PHE A 16 -5.05 7.42 -1.94
C PHE A 16 -5.63 6.85 -0.65
N GLY A 17 -6.64 5.98 -0.72
CA GLY A 17 -7.17 5.27 0.45
C GLY A 17 -6.13 4.40 1.15
N CYS A 18 -5.32 3.69 0.36
CA CYS A 18 -4.22 2.89 0.88
C CYS A 18 -3.17 3.76 1.58
N VAL A 19 -2.72 4.84 0.92
CA VAL A 19 -1.72 5.78 1.45
C VAL A 19 -2.21 6.45 2.74
N PHE A 20 -3.46 6.94 2.74
CA PHE A 20 -4.05 7.60 3.90
C PHE A 20 -4.18 6.65 5.09
N SER A 21 -4.58 5.40 4.83
CA SER A 21 -4.68 4.39 5.86
C SER A 21 -3.33 4.05 6.48
N THR A 22 -2.27 3.92 5.68
CA THR A 22 -0.92 3.69 6.20
C THR A 22 -0.45 4.85 7.09
N ALA A 23 -0.68 6.11 6.69
CA ALA A 23 -0.37 7.27 7.53
C ALA A 23 -1.16 7.27 8.85
N PHE A 24 -2.44 6.90 8.79
CA PHE A 24 -3.28 6.76 9.97
C PHE A 24 -2.79 5.63 10.90
N SER A 25 -2.27 4.53 10.36
CA SER A 25 -1.69 3.42 11.14
C SER A 25 -0.53 3.89 12.00
N ILE A 26 0.36 4.65 11.39
CA ILE A 26 1.54 5.19 12.06
C ILE A 26 1.11 6.17 13.16
N PHE A 27 0.13 7.03 12.87
CA PHE A 27 -0.42 7.97 13.86
C PHE A 27 -1.04 7.26 15.07
N VAL A 28 -1.87 6.24 14.84
CA VAL A 28 -2.44 5.41 15.91
C VAL A 28 -1.34 4.66 16.66
N GLY A 29 -0.35 4.12 15.95
CA GLY A 29 0.79 3.41 16.54
C GLY A 29 1.69 4.27 17.43
N MET A 30 1.69 5.60 17.27
CA MET A 30 2.37 6.52 18.19
C MET A 30 1.56 6.81 19.46
N LEU A 31 0.23 6.76 19.38
CA LEU A 31 -0.67 7.00 20.52
C LEU A 31 -0.87 5.76 21.39
N VAL A 32 -0.78 4.56 20.79
CA VAL A 32 -1.02 3.30 21.47
C VAL A 32 0.25 2.82 22.18
N PRO A 33 0.19 2.50 23.49
CA PRO A 33 1.31 1.93 24.23
C PRO A 33 1.69 0.54 23.69
N ASP A 34 2.91 0.10 24.01
CA ASP A 34 3.43 -1.18 23.52
C ASP A 34 2.53 -2.36 23.89
N GLY A 35 2.18 -3.17 22.90
CA GLY A 35 1.30 -4.32 23.05
C GLY A 35 0.89 -4.95 21.72
N VAL A 36 0.20 -6.08 21.78
CA VAL A 36 -0.21 -6.88 20.61
C VAL A 36 -1.01 -6.10 19.57
N VAL A 37 -1.71 -5.05 19.99
CA VAL A 37 -2.49 -4.18 19.11
C VAL A 37 -1.57 -3.33 18.23
N LYS A 38 -0.51 -2.76 18.80
CA LYS A 38 0.51 -2.01 18.06
C LYS A 38 1.23 -2.91 17.06
N ASP A 39 1.62 -4.11 17.49
CA ASP A 39 2.25 -5.10 16.61
C ASP A 39 1.32 -5.52 15.46
N PHE A 40 0.01 -5.65 15.73
CA PHE A 40 -0.97 -5.97 14.70
C PHE A 40 -1.13 -4.84 13.66
N PHE A 41 -1.11 -3.58 14.08
CA PHE A 41 -1.21 -2.43 13.17
C PHE A 41 0.07 -2.17 12.36
N ILE A 42 1.23 -2.45 12.95
CA ILE A 42 2.54 -2.25 12.31
C ILE A 42 2.94 -3.48 11.48
N LEU A 43 2.29 -4.63 11.68
CA LEU A 43 2.54 -5.85 10.91
C LEU A 43 2.36 -5.58 9.42
N THR A 44 3.49 -5.58 8.73
CA THR A 44 3.60 -5.21 7.33
C THR A 44 4.23 -6.36 6.57
N LYS A 45 3.60 -6.78 5.48
CA LYS A 45 4.17 -7.72 4.53
C LYS A 45 4.71 -6.96 3.33
N SER A 46 6.03 -6.99 3.17
CA SER A 46 6.71 -6.44 2.01
C SER A 46 6.58 -7.41 0.83
N PHE A 47 5.87 -7.01 -0.21
CA PHE A 47 5.77 -7.74 -1.47
C PHE A 47 6.40 -6.90 -2.58
N GLY A 48 7.41 -7.42 -3.28
CA GLY A 48 8.15 -6.59 -4.23
C GLY A 48 9.02 -7.35 -5.22
N PHE A 49 9.32 -6.69 -6.33
CA PHE A 49 10.27 -7.16 -7.33
C PHE A 49 11.67 -6.61 -7.00
N GLY A 50 12.70 -7.45 -7.06
CA GLY A 50 14.08 -7.07 -6.71
C GLY A 50 14.55 -7.53 -5.32
N GLN A 51 13.74 -8.30 -4.60
CA GLN A 51 14.15 -9.00 -3.38
C GLN A 51 15.07 -10.21 -3.67
N SER A 52 15.03 -10.72 -4.90
CA SER A 52 15.94 -11.79 -5.34
C SER A 52 17.37 -11.26 -5.39
N ALA A 53 18.28 -11.96 -4.71
CA ALA A 53 19.71 -11.66 -4.71
C ALA A 53 20.32 -11.65 -6.13
N ASN A 54 19.62 -12.24 -7.10
CA ASN A 54 20.08 -12.44 -8.48
C ASN A 54 19.49 -11.46 -9.51
N ASN A 55 18.70 -10.46 -9.10
CA ASN A 55 18.10 -9.48 -10.01
C ASN A 55 19.03 -8.27 -10.29
N TRP A 56 20.29 -8.54 -10.62
CA TRP A 56 21.24 -7.51 -11.07
C TRP A 56 21.19 -7.41 -12.59
N TYR A 57 20.90 -6.23 -13.10
CA TYR A 57 21.10 -5.92 -14.51
C TYR A 57 22.57 -5.53 -14.70
N GLU A 58 23.36 -6.42 -15.30
CA GLU A 58 24.78 -6.19 -15.59
C GLU A 58 24.95 -5.74 -17.06
N PHE A 59 25.37 -4.49 -17.26
CA PHE A 59 25.80 -3.96 -18.55
C PHE A 59 27.34 -3.79 -18.53
N GLY A 60 28.06 -4.90 -18.49
CA GLY A 60 29.53 -4.90 -18.44
C GLY A 60 30.05 -4.34 -17.11
N PRO A 61 30.75 -3.19 -17.08
CA PRO A 61 31.27 -2.60 -15.82
C PRO A 61 30.19 -1.97 -14.93
N ILE A 62 28.96 -1.78 -15.44
CA ILE A 62 27.88 -1.09 -14.74
C ILE A 62 26.85 -2.13 -14.24
N ARG A 63 26.59 -2.12 -12.94
CA ARG A 63 25.58 -2.96 -12.28
C ARG A 63 24.42 -2.10 -11.80
N PHE A 64 23.19 -2.42 -12.21
CA PHE A 64 21.98 -1.72 -11.78
C PHE A 64 21.01 -2.68 -11.07
N LYS A 65 20.47 -2.24 -9.94
CA LYS A 65 19.45 -2.98 -9.18
C LYS A 65 18.19 -2.14 -9.08
N LEU A 66 17.13 -2.57 -9.75
CA LEU A 66 15.78 -2.01 -9.62
C LEU A 66 15.00 -2.83 -8.59
N GLY A 67 14.74 -2.21 -7.44
CA GLY A 67 13.88 -2.76 -6.40
C GLY A 67 12.59 -1.95 -6.30
N PHE A 68 11.45 -2.62 -6.39
CA PHE A 68 10.15 -2.01 -6.13
C PHE A 68 9.41 -2.86 -5.11
N PHE A 69 9.14 -2.26 -3.95
CA PHE A 69 8.55 -2.93 -2.79
C PHE A 69 7.25 -2.24 -2.42
N PHE A 70 6.20 -3.03 -2.27
CA PHE A 70 4.94 -2.62 -1.69
C PHE A 70 4.78 -3.27 -0.33
N ASP A 71 4.70 -2.40 0.66
CA ASP A 71 4.45 -2.77 2.03
C ASP A 71 2.95 -2.75 2.29
N ILE A 72 2.37 -3.93 2.43
CA ILE A 72 0.94 -4.12 2.67
C ILE A 72 0.76 -4.46 4.14
N SER A 73 0.12 -3.56 4.88
CA SER A 73 -0.29 -3.76 6.26
C SER A 73 -1.79 -4.11 6.34
N ILE A 74 -2.24 -4.63 7.48
CA ILE A 74 -3.68 -4.86 7.72
C ILE A 74 -4.46 -3.55 7.56
N LEU A 75 -3.91 -2.42 7.98
CA LEU A 75 -4.60 -1.14 7.84
C LEU A 75 -4.70 -0.70 6.38
N SER A 76 -3.69 -0.98 5.55
CA SER A 76 -3.77 -0.75 4.10
C SER A 76 -4.93 -1.53 3.46
N ILE A 77 -5.16 -2.77 3.91
CA ILE A 77 -6.30 -3.60 3.46
C ILE A 77 -7.63 -2.98 3.90
N VAL A 78 -7.73 -2.52 5.15
CA VAL A 78 -8.93 -1.83 5.66
C VAL A 78 -9.20 -0.55 4.87
N GLY A 79 -8.17 0.25 4.59
CA GLY A 79 -8.27 1.46 3.77
C GLY A 79 -8.74 1.17 2.34
N PHE A 80 -8.29 0.07 1.76
CA PHE A 80 -8.76 -0.40 0.46
C PHE A 80 -10.27 -0.74 0.48
N PHE A 81 -10.73 -1.47 1.50
CA PHE A 81 -12.15 -1.78 1.65
C PHE A 81 -13.01 -0.54 1.90
N ILE A 82 -12.51 0.42 2.70
CA ILE A 82 -13.19 1.69 2.94
C ILE A 82 -13.30 2.50 1.65
N SER A 83 -12.21 2.64 0.89
CA SER A 83 -12.24 3.31 -0.42
C SER A 83 -13.20 2.64 -1.39
N TRP A 84 -13.23 1.30 -1.41
CA TRP A 84 -14.19 0.55 -2.22
C TRP A 84 -15.64 0.80 -1.77
N TYR A 85 -15.89 0.86 -0.46
CA TYR A 85 -17.21 1.17 0.09
C TYR A 85 -17.63 2.60 -0.24
N LEU A 86 -16.74 3.58 -0.11
CA LEU A 86 -16.99 4.97 -0.49
C LEU A 86 -17.33 5.08 -1.98
N LEU A 87 -16.57 4.40 -2.85
CA LEU A 87 -16.86 4.32 -4.28
C LEU A 87 -18.23 3.70 -4.58
N ARG A 88 -18.70 2.77 -3.75
CA ARG A 88 -20.02 2.17 -3.88
C ARG A 88 -21.14 3.04 -3.32
N TYR A 89 -20.88 3.83 -2.29
CA TYR A 89 -21.87 4.71 -1.67
C TYR A 89 -22.08 6.00 -2.48
N PHE A 90 -21.00 6.61 -3.00
CA PHE A 90 -21.04 7.80 -3.87
C PHE A 90 -21.34 7.48 -5.34
N LYS A 91 -22.15 6.44 -5.58
CA LYS A 91 -22.53 5.95 -6.90
C LYS A 91 -23.30 7.02 -7.68
#